data_AF-A0A2T0KP70-F1
#
_entry.id   AF-A0A2T0KP70-F1
#
_cell.length_a   1.000
_cell.length_b   1.000
_cell.length_c   1.000
_cell.angle_alpha   90.00
_cell.angle_beta   90.00
_cell.angle_gamma   90.00
#
_symmetry.space_group_name_H-M   'P 1'
#
loop_
_entity.id
_entity.type
_entity.pdbx_description
1 polymer ?
#
loop_
_entity_poly.entity_id
_entity_poly.type
_entity_poly.pdbx_seq_one_letter_code
_entity_poly.pdbx_strand_id
1 'polypeptide(L)'
;MKLHDVITRLRAGKKNDEGFTLIELLVVVVIIGVLVAIAVPVYLNYRQGAADKSAQSDVRGAISAIEQFYTENGNKYPTGTLTENNVDGDKPSLKMSTATDAKVITLSDKTRLTYVNGGTASPGTYKICATNSGGSGKVYLYDSQAGGSVKEAPTGVTVVACA
;
A
#
# COMPACT_ATOMS: atom_id res chain seq x y z
N MET A 1 -23.48 10.01 71.81
CA MET A 1 -22.82 9.36 70.66
C MET A 1 -21.41 9.01 71.11
N LYS A 2 -21.09 7.72 71.25
CA LYS A 2 -19.90 7.24 71.99
C LYS A 2 -18.64 7.45 71.13
N LEU A 3 -17.61 8.09 71.72
CA LEU A 3 -16.32 8.42 71.10
C LEU A 3 -15.60 7.19 70.47
N HIS A 4 -15.96 5.98 70.92
CA HIS A 4 -15.47 4.70 70.38
C HIS A 4 -15.84 4.46 68.90
N ASP A 5 -16.95 4.99 68.40
CA ASP A 5 -17.34 4.83 66.98
C ASP A 5 -16.49 5.67 66.03
N VAL A 6 -16.06 6.85 66.47
CA VAL A 6 -15.26 7.77 65.64
C VAL A 6 -13.86 7.21 65.40
N ILE A 7 -13.26 6.60 66.43
CA ILE A 7 -11.92 5.98 66.32
C ILE A 7 -11.98 4.72 65.43
N THR A 8 -13.08 3.97 65.48
CA THR A 8 -13.27 2.77 64.64
C THR A 8 -13.43 3.11 63.16
N ARG A 9 -14.14 4.21 62.84
CA ARG A 9 -14.26 4.71 61.45
C ARG A 9 -12.95 5.25 60.88
N LEU A 10 -12.09 5.85 61.71
CA LEU A 10 -10.76 6.32 61.28
C LEU A 10 -9.78 5.15 61.02
N ARG A 11 -9.98 3.98 61.65
CA ARG A 11 -9.18 2.77 61.40
C ARG A 11 -9.69 1.88 60.26
N ALA A 12 -10.96 2.02 59.87
CA ALA A 12 -11.57 1.20 58.80
C ALA A 12 -11.20 1.61 57.37
N GLY A 13 -10.49 2.74 57.19
CA GLY A 13 -10.13 3.29 55.87
C GLY A 13 -8.77 2.84 55.31
N LYS A 14 -7.96 2.09 56.06
CA LYS A 14 -6.69 1.57 55.54
C LYS A 14 -6.92 0.24 54.83
N LYS A 15 -7.63 0.30 53.70
CA LYS A 15 -7.55 -0.76 52.71
C LYS A 15 -6.09 -0.76 52.22
N ASN A 16 -5.47 -1.93 52.20
CA ASN A 16 -4.14 -2.11 51.63
C ASN A 16 -4.26 -1.83 50.13
N ASP A 17 -4.10 -0.58 49.72
CA ASP A 17 -3.83 -0.25 48.32
C ASP A 17 -2.41 -0.76 48.04
N GLU A 18 -2.33 -2.04 47.67
CA GLU A 18 -1.14 -2.68 47.14
C GLU A 18 -0.81 -2.01 45.80
N GLY A 19 -0.06 -0.91 45.85
CA GLY A 19 0.45 -0.24 44.67
C GLY A 19 1.44 -1.14 43.93
N PHE A 20 1.41 -1.10 42.59
CA PHE A 20 2.42 -1.74 41.76
C PHE A 20 3.82 -1.34 42.22
N THR A 21 4.67 -2.33 42.42
CA THR A 21 6.07 -2.10 42.78
C THR A 21 6.83 -1.54 41.58
N LEU A 22 7.84 -0.69 41.82
CA LEU A 22 8.70 -0.19 40.76
C LEU A 22 9.41 -1.32 40.00
N ILE A 23 9.70 -2.44 40.69
CA ILE A 23 10.34 -3.61 40.08
C ILE A 23 9.40 -4.36 39.13
N GLU A 24 8.10 -4.44 39.43
CA GLU A 24 7.11 -5.05 38.53
C GLU A 24 7.00 -4.27 37.23
N LEU A 25 6.92 -2.93 37.31
CA LEU A 25 6.89 -2.10 36.12
C LEU A 25 8.21 -2.14 35.34
N LEU A 26 9.35 -2.26 36.04
CA LEU A 26 10.67 -2.37 35.41
C LEU A 26 10.78 -3.65 34.57
N VAL A 27 10.41 -4.81 35.12
CA VAL A 27 10.48 -6.08 34.38
C VAL A 27 9.57 -6.05 33.16
N VAL A 28 8.37 -5.46 33.27
CA VAL A 28 7.41 -5.35 32.17
C VAL A 28 7.98 -4.51 31.02
N VAL A 29 8.56 -3.33 31.30
CA VAL A 29 9.13 -2.50 30.22
C VAL A 29 10.35 -3.13 29.57
N VAL A 30 11.14 -3.92 30.32
CA VAL A 30 12.25 -4.70 29.75
C VAL A 30 11.73 -5.74 28.77
N ILE A 31 10.71 -6.51 29.15
CA ILE A 31 10.10 -7.52 28.28
C ILE A 31 9.50 -6.88 27.03
N ILE A 32 8.72 -5.79 27.18
CA ILE A 32 8.15 -5.06 26.04
C ILE A 32 9.27 -4.50 25.14
N GLY A 33 10.36 -3.99 25.72
CA GLY A 33 11.51 -3.49 24.97
C GLY A 33 12.13 -4.55 24.06
N VAL A 34 12.32 -5.77 24.56
CA VAL A 34 12.83 -6.90 23.76
C VAL A 34 11.86 -7.26 22.64
N LEU A 35 10.56 -7.31 22.92
CA LEU A 35 9.54 -7.63 21.91
C LEU A 35 9.49 -6.57 20.80
N VAL A 36 9.50 -5.28 21.16
CA VAL A 36 9.44 -4.17 20.20
C VAL A 36 10.68 -4.14 19.31
N ALA A 37 11.87 -4.43 19.86
CA ALA A 37 13.12 -4.47 19.09
C ALA A 37 13.06 -5.45 17.91
N ILE A 38 12.38 -6.60 18.06
CA ILE A 38 12.20 -7.59 16.99
C ILE A 38 10.96 -7.27 16.15
N ALA A 39 9.86 -6.86 16.78
CA ALA A 39 8.58 -6.69 16.11
C ALA A 39 8.58 -5.53 15.10
N VAL A 40 9.21 -4.39 15.42
CA VAL A 40 9.21 -3.20 14.56
C VAL A 40 9.85 -3.46 13.19
N PRO A 41 11.09 -3.98 13.06
CA PRO A 41 11.69 -4.20 11.74
C PRO A 41 10.91 -5.24 10.92
N VAL A 42 10.39 -6.30 11.55
CA VAL A 42 9.58 -7.31 10.87
C VAL A 42 8.27 -6.71 10.35
N TYR A 43 7.60 -5.92 11.18
CA TYR A 43 6.36 -5.25 10.79
C TYR A 43 6.56 -4.26 9.64
N LEU A 44 7.65 -3.48 9.66
CA LEU A 44 7.98 -2.56 8.57
C LEU A 44 8.23 -3.31 7.25
N ASN A 45 8.99 -4.40 7.27
CA ASN A 45 9.22 -5.23 6.08
C ASN A 45 7.92 -5.87 5.57
N TYR A 46 7.07 -6.37 6.47
CA TYR A 46 5.76 -6.92 6.10
C TYR A 46 4.88 -5.88 5.41
N ARG A 47 4.83 -4.66 5.96
CA ARG A 47 4.06 -3.55 5.38
C ARG A 47 4.60 -3.15 4.00
N GLN A 48 5.93 -3.08 3.84
CA GLN A 48 6.56 -2.82 2.54
C GLN A 48 6.19 -3.89 1.51
N GLY A 49 6.29 -5.17 1.88
CA GLY A 49 5.91 -6.27 0.99
C GLY A 49 4.43 -6.28 0.62
N ALA A 50 3.54 -5.83 1.51
CA ALA A 50 2.12 -5.66 1.20
C ALA A 50 1.89 -4.53 0.18
N ALA A 51 2.56 -3.39 0.36
CA ALA A 51 2.52 -2.27 -0.58
C ALA A 51 3.07 -2.65 -1.97
N ASP A 52 4.16 -3.42 -2.02
CA ASP A 52 4.72 -3.95 -3.27
C ASP A 52 3.73 -4.88 -3.99
N LYS A 53 3.06 -5.77 -3.26
CA LYS A 53 2.02 -6.65 -3.81
C LYS A 53 0.80 -5.87 -4.30
N SER A 54 0.44 -4.78 -3.61
CA SER A 54 -0.63 -3.89 -4.04
C SER A 54 -0.30 -3.25 -5.39
N ALA A 55 0.91 -2.72 -5.58
CA ALA A 55 1.34 -2.22 -6.90
C ALA A 55 1.29 -3.31 -7.99
N GLN A 56 1.75 -4.54 -7.70
CA GLN A 56 1.64 -5.65 -8.66
C GLN A 56 0.18 -5.98 -9.00
N SER A 57 -0.70 -5.97 -8.01
CA SER A 57 -2.13 -6.23 -8.19
C SER A 57 -2.78 -5.15 -9.05
N ASP A 58 -2.47 -3.88 -8.81
CA ASP A 58 -2.98 -2.76 -9.59
C ASP A 58 -2.56 -2.87 -11.07
N VAL A 59 -1.30 -3.30 -11.34
CA VAL A 59 -0.86 -3.59 -12.72
C VAL A 59 -1.70 -4.71 -13.33
N ARG A 60 -1.94 -5.82 -12.62
CA ARG A 60 -2.77 -6.93 -13.13
C ARG A 60 -4.21 -6.53 -13.39
N GLY A 61 -4.79 -5.74 -12.49
CA GLY A 61 -6.12 -5.16 -12.66
C GLY A 61 -6.18 -4.25 -13.89
N ALA A 62 -5.13 -3.44 -14.10
CA ALA A 62 -5.01 -2.59 -15.27
C ALA A 62 -4.90 -3.40 -16.58
N ILE A 63 -4.13 -4.49 -16.61
CA ILE A 63 -4.06 -5.41 -17.77
C ILE A 63 -5.48 -5.89 -18.13
N SER A 64 -6.21 -6.44 -17.16
CA SER A 64 -7.57 -6.94 -17.40
C SER A 64 -8.51 -5.85 -17.93
N ALA A 65 -8.41 -4.63 -17.39
CA ALA A 65 -9.24 -3.51 -17.82
C ALA A 65 -8.87 -3.00 -19.22
N ILE A 66 -7.58 -3.02 -19.58
CA ILE A 66 -7.10 -2.66 -20.93
C ILE A 66 -7.55 -3.69 -21.96
N GLU A 67 -7.44 -4.98 -21.68
CA GLU A 67 -7.90 -6.02 -22.60
C GLU A 67 -9.42 -5.98 -22.78
N GLN A 68 -10.17 -5.71 -21.70
CA GLN A 68 -11.60 -5.46 -21.80
C GLN A 68 -11.88 -4.23 -22.67
N PHE A 69 -11.19 -3.12 -22.43
CA PHE A 69 -11.36 -1.91 -23.24
C PHE A 69 -11.05 -2.18 -24.72
N TYR A 70 -10.00 -2.95 -25.02
CA TYR A 70 -9.62 -3.29 -26.39
C TYR A 70 -10.75 -4.01 -27.15
N THR A 71 -11.41 -4.98 -26.49
CA THR A 71 -12.52 -5.73 -27.10
C THR A 71 -13.78 -4.88 -27.27
N GLU A 72 -14.06 -3.97 -26.33
CA GLU A 72 -15.19 -3.03 -26.39
C GLU A 72 -15.00 -1.93 -27.45
N ASN A 73 -13.75 -1.58 -27.79
CA ASN A 73 -13.41 -0.41 -28.61
C ASN A 73 -12.94 -0.76 -30.03
N GLY A 74 -13.43 -1.88 -30.58
CA GLY A 74 -13.12 -2.29 -31.94
C GLY A 74 -11.63 -2.57 -32.14
N ASN A 75 -11.02 -3.29 -31.20
CA ASN A 75 -9.62 -3.72 -31.23
C ASN A 75 -8.63 -2.55 -31.19
N LYS A 76 -8.91 -1.56 -30.33
CA LYS A 76 -8.06 -0.38 -30.12
C LYS A 76 -7.73 -0.23 -28.65
N TYR A 77 -6.44 -0.13 -28.35
CA TYR A 77 -5.98 0.19 -27.00
C TYR A 77 -6.17 1.70 -26.69
N PRO A 78 -6.22 2.09 -25.40
CA PRO A 78 -6.19 3.48 -24.99
C PRO A 78 -5.00 4.23 -25.61
N THR A 79 -5.18 5.51 -25.91
CA THR A 79 -4.14 6.29 -26.61
C THR A 79 -3.25 7.06 -25.64
N GLY A 80 -1.99 7.26 -26.04
CA GLY A 80 -1.04 8.11 -25.30
C GLY A 80 -0.38 7.43 -24.09
N THR A 81 0.23 8.27 -23.25
CA THR A 81 0.78 7.89 -21.95
C THR A 81 -0.11 8.49 -20.87
N LEU A 82 -0.55 7.66 -19.94
CA LEU A 82 -1.49 8.04 -18.89
C LEU A 82 -0.86 7.67 -17.55
N THR A 83 -0.68 8.65 -16.69
CA THR A 83 -0.04 8.47 -15.39
C THR A 83 -0.93 9.05 -14.31
N GLU A 84 -1.21 8.28 -13.28
CA GLU A 84 -1.82 8.79 -12.06
C GLU A 84 -1.04 8.34 -10.83
N ASN A 85 -1.08 9.20 -9.82
CA ASN A 85 -0.41 8.99 -8.55
C ASN A 85 -1.44 9.12 -7.43
N ASN A 86 -1.89 8.00 -6.89
CA ASN A 86 -2.81 7.99 -5.77
C ASN A 86 -2.04 8.29 -4.47
N VAL A 87 -1.87 9.57 -4.14
CA VAL A 87 -1.29 9.97 -2.85
C VAL A 87 -2.40 9.97 -1.81
N ASP A 88 -2.42 8.96 -0.93
CA ASP A 88 -3.34 8.89 0.22
C ASP A 88 -4.83 9.07 -0.15
N GLY A 89 -5.26 8.52 -1.29
CA GLY A 89 -6.66 8.55 -1.73
C GLY A 89 -7.05 9.77 -2.58
N ASP A 90 -6.15 10.72 -2.81
CA ASP A 90 -6.42 11.96 -3.56
C ASP A 90 -6.79 11.70 -5.03
N LYS A 91 -6.16 10.70 -5.64
CA LYS A 91 -6.40 10.30 -7.04
C LYS A 91 -6.59 8.79 -7.13
N PRO A 92 -7.74 8.27 -6.68
CA PRO A 92 -7.95 6.84 -6.51
C PRO A 92 -8.18 6.11 -7.84
N SER A 93 -8.02 6.79 -8.99
CA SER A 93 -8.34 6.18 -10.26
C SER A 93 -7.52 6.71 -11.42
N LEU A 94 -7.19 5.81 -12.34
CA LEU A 94 -6.62 6.12 -13.65
C LEU A 94 -7.72 6.00 -14.71
N LYS A 95 -7.95 7.07 -15.47
CA LYS A 95 -8.84 7.06 -16.62
C LYS A 95 -8.04 6.75 -17.88
N MET A 96 -8.34 5.60 -18.48
CA MET A 96 -7.89 5.20 -19.81
C MET A 96 -8.92 5.61 -20.84
N SER A 97 -8.51 6.19 -21.96
CA SER A 97 -9.46 6.64 -22.97
C SER A 97 -8.94 6.57 -24.40
N THR A 98 -9.88 6.48 -25.33
CA THR A 98 -9.73 6.86 -26.73
C THR A 98 -10.41 8.23 -26.95
N ALA A 99 -10.57 8.66 -28.20
CA ALA A 99 -11.32 9.87 -28.52
C ALA A 99 -12.82 9.78 -28.18
N THR A 100 -13.39 8.57 -28.12
CA THR A 100 -14.84 8.34 -27.95
C THR A 100 -15.21 7.67 -26.64
N ASP A 101 -14.32 6.90 -26.04
CA ASP A 101 -14.64 6.01 -24.92
C ASP A 101 -13.60 6.08 -23.82
N ALA A 102 -14.00 5.70 -22.60
CA ALA A 102 -13.10 5.65 -21.46
C ALA A 102 -13.39 4.46 -20.52
N LYS A 103 -12.32 3.90 -19.96
CA LYS A 103 -12.33 2.94 -18.86
C LYS A 103 -11.63 3.54 -17.66
N VAL A 104 -12.18 3.34 -16.47
CA VAL A 104 -11.58 3.79 -15.23
C VAL A 104 -11.11 2.58 -14.45
N ILE A 105 -9.88 2.65 -13.94
CA ILE A 105 -9.29 1.64 -13.04
C ILE A 105 -9.08 2.29 -11.69
N THR A 106 -9.53 1.65 -10.63
CA THR A 106 -9.24 2.07 -9.25
C THR A 106 -7.81 1.70 -8.88
N LEU A 107 -7.07 2.63 -8.29
CA LEU A 107 -5.71 2.45 -7.81
C LEU A 107 -5.71 2.27 -6.30
N SER A 108 -4.85 1.37 -5.80
CA SER A 108 -4.62 1.27 -4.37
C SER A 108 -3.95 2.55 -3.83
N ASP A 109 -4.08 2.78 -2.52
CA ASP A 109 -3.43 3.92 -1.86
C ASP A 109 -1.91 3.88 -2.05
N LYS A 110 -1.31 5.05 -2.28
CA LYS A 110 0.12 5.24 -2.48
C LYS A 110 0.67 4.60 -3.76
N THR A 111 -0.19 4.06 -4.62
CA THR A 111 0.23 3.54 -5.92
C THR A 111 0.29 4.66 -6.95
N ARG A 112 1.46 4.77 -7.61
CA ARG A 112 1.60 5.47 -8.87
C ARG A 112 1.60 4.44 -9.98
N LEU A 113 0.71 4.60 -10.96
CA LEU A 113 0.58 3.72 -12.11
C LEU A 113 0.67 4.53 -13.40
N THR A 114 1.43 4.04 -14.36
CA THR A 114 1.58 4.62 -15.70
C THR A 114 1.29 3.57 -16.75
N TYR A 115 0.45 3.93 -17.69
CA TYR A 115 0.18 3.22 -18.93
C TYR A 115 0.87 3.92 -20.09
N VAL A 116 1.52 3.17 -20.97
CA VAL A 116 2.14 3.69 -22.19
C VAL A 116 1.64 2.89 -23.37
N ASN A 117 0.98 3.54 -24.33
CA ASN A 117 0.67 2.94 -25.61
C ASN A 117 1.94 2.82 -26.48
N GLY A 118 2.10 1.71 -27.20
CA GLY A 118 3.26 1.46 -28.08
C GLY A 118 3.35 2.38 -29.30
N GLY A 119 2.29 3.14 -29.59
CA GLY A 119 2.27 4.17 -30.63
C GLY A 119 2.60 3.62 -32.01
N THR A 120 3.31 4.42 -32.80
CA THR A 120 3.77 4.03 -34.14
C THR A 120 5.04 3.18 -34.12
N ALA A 121 5.80 3.21 -33.01
CA ALA A 121 7.06 2.47 -32.88
C ALA A 121 6.82 0.96 -32.61
N SER A 122 5.79 0.64 -31.82
CA SER A 122 5.34 -0.73 -31.56
C SER A 122 3.81 -0.81 -31.63
N PRO A 123 3.21 -0.83 -32.84
CA PRO A 123 1.76 -0.83 -33.01
C PRO A 123 1.10 -2.05 -32.35
N GLY A 124 -0.03 -1.83 -31.69
CA GLY A 124 -0.78 -2.92 -31.03
C GLY A 124 -0.14 -3.44 -29.74
N THR A 125 0.82 -2.71 -29.17
CA THR A 125 1.45 -3.06 -27.88
C THR A 125 1.20 -1.97 -26.85
N TYR A 126 1.38 -2.32 -25.58
CA TYR A 126 1.36 -1.37 -24.47
C TYR A 126 2.25 -1.84 -23.32
N LYS A 127 2.63 -0.89 -22.47
CA LYS A 127 3.35 -1.15 -21.23
C LYS A 127 2.58 -0.58 -20.05
N ILE A 128 2.69 -1.22 -18.90
CA ILE A 128 2.15 -0.72 -17.64
C ILE A 128 3.26 -0.80 -16.61
N CYS A 129 3.43 0.27 -15.85
CA CYS A 129 4.34 0.31 -14.73
C CYS A 129 3.63 0.81 -13.49
N ALA A 130 3.91 0.21 -12.34
CA ALA A 130 3.45 0.74 -11.06
C ALA A 130 4.51 0.65 -9.98
N THR A 131 4.42 1.55 -9.01
CA THR A 131 5.19 1.50 -7.77
C THR A 131 4.30 1.99 -6.63
N ASN A 132 4.56 1.51 -5.41
CA ASN A 132 3.88 2.00 -4.22
C ASN A 132 4.88 2.70 -3.30
N SER A 133 4.60 3.95 -2.92
CA SER A 133 5.53 4.73 -2.07
C SER A 133 5.65 4.20 -0.64
N GLY A 134 4.71 3.36 -0.19
CA GLY A 134 4.81 2.61 1.06
C GLY A 134 5.61 1.31 0.95
N GLY A 135 6.02 0.92 -0.27
CA GLY A 135 6.73 -0.30 -0.59
C GLY A 135 8.25 -0.18 -0.48
N SER A 136 8.95 -1.10 -1.13
CA SER A 136 10.42 -1.15 -1.14
C SER A 136 11.06 -0.23 -2.20
N GLY A 137 10.26 0.58 -2.89
CA GLY A 137 10.71 1.46 -3.98
C GLY A 137 10.86 0.75 -5.34
N LYS A 138 10.48 -0.52 -5.40
CA LYS A 138 10.48 -1.31 -6.63
C LYS A 138 9.43 -0.81 -7.62
N VAL A 139 9.73 -0.94 -8.90
CA VAL A 139 8.79 -0.71 -10.00
C VAL A 139 8.42 -2.07 -10.57
N TYR A 140 7.12 -2.28 -10.77
CA TYR A 140 6.58 -3.48 -11.41
C TYR A 140 6.11 -3.12 -12.80
N LEU A 141 6.55 -3.88 -13.79
CA LEU A 141 6.32 -3.64 -15.20
C LEU A 141 5.62 -4.83 -15.85
N TYR A 142 4.71 -4.51 -16.76
CA TYR A 142 4.15 -5.42 -17.74
C TYR A 142 4.41 -4.84 -19.13
N ASP A 143 4.89 -5.69 -20.03
CA ASP A 143 5.14 -5.36 -21.44
C ASP A 143 4.37 -6.35 -22.30
N SER A 144 3.37 -5.85 -23.04
CA SER A 144 2.53 -6.70 -23.88
C SER A 144 3.29 -7.27 -25.08
N GLN A 145 4.38 -6.63 -25.53
CA GLN A 145 5.20 -7.10 -26.65
C GLN A 145 6.08 -8.28 -26.25
N ALA A 146 6.67 -8.22 -25.04
CA ALA A 146 7.46 -9.32 -24.51
C ALA A 146 6.60 -10.54 -24.13
N GLY A 147 5.31 -10.29 -23.88
CA GLY A 147 4.39 -11.28 -23.34
C GLY A 147 4.74 -11.71 -21.91
N GLY A 148 3.77 -12.31 -21.21
CA GLY A 148 4.01 -12.96 -19.91
C GLY A 148 3.33 -12.32 -18.71
N SER A 149 3.99 -12.32 -17.56
CA SER A 149 3.48 -11.88 -16.25
C SER A 149 4.08 -10.53 -15.83
N VAL A 150 3.46 -9.89 -14.83
CA VAL A 150 3.99 -8.69 -14.16
C VAL A 150 5.32 -9.04 -13.47
N LYS A 151 6.38 -8.30 -13.79
CA LYS A 151 7.75 -8.52 -13.29
C LYS A 151 8.28 -7.27 -12.60
N GLU A 152 9.29 -7.43 -11.76
CA GLU A 152 10.07 -6.30 -11.27
C GLU A 152 10.86 -5.70 -12.44
N ALA A 153 10.81 -4.38 -12.59
CA ALA A 153 11.50 -3.66 -13.64
C ALA A 153 13.01 -3.63 -13.37
N PRO A 154 13.85 -3.61 -14.42
CA PRO A 154 15.30 -3.43 -14.27
C PRO A 154 15.64 -2.15 -13.51
N THR A 155 16.79 -2.16 -12.84
CA THR A 155 17.31 -1.00 -12.10
C THR A 155 17.46 0.22 -13.03
N GLY A 156 16.84 1.35 -12.65
CA GLY A 156 16.88 2.60 -13.42
C GLY A 156 15.60 2.93 -14.17
N VAL A 157 14.68 1.98 -14.34
CA VAL A 157 13.33 2.26 -14.88
C VAL A 157 12.54 3.06 -13.87
N THR A 158 12.06 4.23 -14.28
CA THR A 158 11.12 5.02 -13.47
C THR A 158 9.69 4.73 -13.90
N VAL A 159 8.77 4.68 -12.95
CA VAL A 159 7.36 4.45 -13.25
C VAL A 159 6.76 5.48 -14.21
N VAL A 160 7.30 6.71 -14.26
CA VAL A 160 6.81 7.78 -15.16
C VAL A 160 7.24 7.54 -16.61
N ALA A 161 8.47 7.05 -16.83
CA ALA A 161 8.94 6.71 -18.17
C ALA A 161 8.36 5.37 -18.65
N CYS A 162 8.14 4.44 -17.72
CA CYS A 162 7.72 3.07 -18.00
C CYS A 162 8.51 2.40 -19.15
N ALA A 163 9.78 2.77 -19.27
CA ALA A 163 10.73 2.42 -20.31
C ALA A 163 12.15 2.47 -19.74
#